data_AF-A0A520E2S0-F1
#
_entry.id   AF-A0A520E2S0-F1
#
_cell.length_a   1.000
_cell.length_b   1.000
_cell.length_c   1.000
_cell.angle_alpha   90.00
_cell.angle_beta   90.00
_cell.angle_gamma   90.00
#
_symmetry.space_group_name_H-M   'P 1'
#
loop_
_entity.id
_entity.type
_entity.pdbx_description
1 polymer ?
#
loop_
_entity_poly.entity_id
_entity_poly.type
_entity_poly.pdbx_seq_one_letter_code
_entity_poly.pdbx_strand_id
1 'polypeptide(L)'
;MSRLVREGRPFPLGATWDGIGVNFALFSANATKVELCLFDAEGKREIDRIEMPEYTDEVWHCYLPEGRPDMVYGYRVHGPYEPENGHRFNANKLLIDPYAKQLVGQLKWDDALFGYTIGHEDKDLSFDERDSAPFVPKCRVIDPAFTWGRDQKVETPWDQTIIYEAHVKGFTHLHPRVPKELRGTVSALGDHH
;
A
#
# COMPACT_ATOMS: atom_id res chain seq x y z
N MET A 1 -3.02 -15.43 -21.98
CA MET A 1 -2.71 -16.65 -21.22
C MET A 1 -3.06 -16.35 -19.78
N SER A 2 -3.93 -17.14 -19.13
CA SER A 2 -4.29 -16.86 -17.74
C SER A 2 -3.09 -17.11 -16.83
N ARG A 3 -2.84 -16.21 -15.89
CA ARG A 3 -1.83 -16.40 -14.84
C ARG A 3 -2.19 -17.60 -13.98
N LEU A 4 -1.17 -18.28 -13.43
CA LEU A 4 -1.37 -19.36 -12.48
C LEU A 4 -1.65 -18.75 -11.10
N VAL A 5 -2.87 -18.93 -10.60
CA VAL A 5 -3.26 -18.48 -9.26
C VAL A 5 -3.45 -19.71 -8.38
N ARG A 6 -2.92 -19.67 -7.16
CA ARG A 6 -3.10 -20.71 -6.14
C ARG A 6 -3.82 -20.13 -4.92
N GLU A 7 -4.30 -21.01 -4.05
CA GLU A 7 -5.06 -20.67 -2.85
C GLU A 7 -4.34 -19.65 -1.95
N GLY A 8 -3.04 -19.84 -1.71
CA GLY A 8 -2.27 -19.01 -0.78
C GLY A 8 -2.66 -19.25 0.68
N ARG A 9 -2.47 -18.23 1.51
CA ARG A 9 -2.72 -18.29 2.96
C ARG A 9 -3.33 -16.98 3.45
N PRO A 10 -4.23 -17.02 4.45
CA PRO A 10 -4.82 -15.81 5.03
C PRO A 10 -3.82 -14.98 5.86
N PHE A 11 -2.64 -15.53 6.18
CA PHE A 11 -1.61 -14.84 6.95
C PHE A 11 -0.20 -15.08 6.38
N PRO A 12 0.72 -14.11 6.56
CA PRO A 12 0.49 -12.77 7.12
C PRO A 12 -0.31 -11.86 6.17
N LEU A 13 -0.89 -10.78 6.71
CA LEU A 13 -1.66 -9.80 5.93
C LEU A 13 -0.76 -8.93 5.04
N GLY A 14 -1.28 -8.55 3.89
CA GLY A 14 -0.59 -7.82 2.82
C GLY A 14 0.06 -8.73 1.80
N ALA A 15 0.96 -8.15 1.00
CA ALA A 15 1.78 -8.91 0.05
C ALA A 15 3.11 -9.36 0.68
N THR A 16 3.35 -10.67 0.67
CA THR A 16 4.56 -11.30 1.25
C THR A 16 5.25 -12.16 0.21
N TRP A 17 6.49 -11.80 -0.12
CA TRP A 17 7.37 -12.61 -0.95
C TRP A 17 8.07 -13.67 -0.09
N ASP A 18 8.01 -14.93 -0.51
CA ASP A 18 8.56 -16.08 0.22
C ASP A 18 9.85 -16.67 -0.40
N GLY A 19 10.41 -16.00 -1.41
CA GLY A 19 11.56 -16.46 -2.18
C GLY A 19 11.19 -17.13 -3.51
N ILE A 20 9.98 -17.68 -3.64
CA ILE A 20 9.55 -18.40 -4.85
C ILE A 20 8.27 -17.83 -5.49
N GLY A 21 7.47 -17.06 -4.75
CA GLY A 21 6.26 -16.38 -5.22
C GLY A 21 5.77 -15.34 -4.20
N VAL A 22 4.59 -14.77 -4.43
CA VAL A 22 3.99 -13.76 -3.54
C VAL A 22 2.62 -14.22 -3.06
N ASN A 23 2.45 -14.25 -1.74
CA ASN A 23 1.16 -14.41 -1.10
C ASN A 23 0.51 -13.05 -0.88
N PHE A 24 -0.76 -12.90 -1.26
CA PHE A 24 -1.57 -11.71 -1.01
C PHE A 24 -2.69 -12.08 -0.05
N ALA A 25 -2.87 -11.28 1.01
CA ALA A 25 -3.94 -11.47 1.98
C ALA A 25 -4.54 -10.11 2.39
N LEU A 26 -5.85 -9.93 2.20
CA LEU A 26 -6.57 -8.70 2.48
C LEU A 26 -7.79 -8.98 3.37
N PHE A 27 -7.81 -8.39 4.56
CA PHE A 27 -8.98 -8.42 5.42
C PHE A 27 -10.12 -7.56 4.82
N SER A 28 -11.31 -8.15 4.68
CA SER A 28 -12.55 -7.42 4.38
C SER A 28 -13.78 -8.28 4.65
N ALA A 29 -14.36 -8.14 5.85
CA ALA A 29 -15.53 -8.89 6.30
C ALA A 29 -16.81 -8.67 5.46
N ASN A 30 -16.97 -7.50 4.85
CA ASN A 30 -18.19 -7.10 4.15
C ASN A 30 -18.03 -7.05 2.61
N ALA A 31 -16.86 -7.44 2.09
CA ALA A 31 -16.66 -7.49 0.64
C ALA A 31 -17.43 -8.68 0.06
N THR A 32 -17.97 -8.51 -1.15
CA THR A 32 -18.56 -9.61 -1.93
C THR A 32 -17.61 -10.16 -2.98
N LYS A 33 -16.58 -9.39 -3.34
CA LYS A 33 -15.48 -9.81 -4.23
C LYS A 33 -14.27 -8.90 -4.01
N VAL A 34 -13.07 -9.48 -4.08
CA VAL A 34 -11.81 -8.72 -4.10
C VAL A 34 -11.05 -9.04 -5.39
N GLU A 35 -10.61 -8.00 -6.07
CA GLU A 35 -9.77 -8.09 -7.26
C GLU A 35 -8.40 -7.50 -6.97
N LEU A 36 -7.35 -8.31 -7.17
CA LEU A 36 -5.95 -7.89 -7.19
C LEU A 36 -5.62 -7.31 -8.58
N CYS A 37 -5.40 -6.00 -8.65
CA CYS A 37 -5.01 -5.30 -9.87
C CYS A 37 -3.48 -5.22 -9.94
N LEU A 38 -2.88 -5.76 -11.01
CA LEU A 38 -1.44 -5.71 -11.26
C LEU A 38 -1.13 -4.60 -12.27
N PHE A 39 -0.02 -3.90 -12.06
CA PHE A 39 0.43 -2.80 -12.90
C PHE A 39 1.81 -3.05 -13.49
N ASP A 40 2.17 -2.26 -14.50
CA ASP A 40 3.55 -2.12 -14.93
C ASP A 40 4.47 -1.59 -13.80
N ALA A 41 5.78 -1.66 -14.02
CA ALA A 41 6.79 -1.30 -13.01
C ALA A 41 6.68 0.17 -12.54
N GLU A 42 6.21 1.05 -13.43
CA GLU A 42 5.97 2.46 -13.15
C GLU A 42 4.63 2.73 -12.44
N GLY A 43 3.75 1.74 -12.31
CA GLY A 43 2.41 1.87 -11.72
C GLY A 43 1.45 2.72 -12.55
N LYS A 44 1.64 2.77 -13.87
CA LYS A 44 0.86 3.62 -14.80
C LYS A 44 -0.26 2.86 -15.50
N ARG A 45 0.00 1.65 -15.97
CA ARG A 45 -0.97 0.83 -16.71
C ARG A 45 -1.30 -0.44 -15.95
N GLU A 46 -2.59 -0.71 -15.76
CA GLU A 46 -3.07 -2.02 -15.29
C GLU A 46 -2.78 -3.06 -16.38
N ILE A 47 -2.05 -4.11 -16.03
CA ILE A 47 -1.61 -5.17 -16.96
C ILE A 47 -2.37 -6.47 -16.75
N ASP A 48 -2.94 -6.67 -15.56
CA ASP A 48 -3.73 -7.85 -15.24
C ASP A 48 -4.65 -7.56 -14.04
N ARG A 49 -5.72 -8.35 -13.94
CA ARG A 49 -6.65 -8.28 -12.82
C ARG A 49 -7.08 -9.68 -12.44
N ILE A 50 -6.90 -10.01 -11.16
CA ILE A 50 -7.09 -11.35 -10.63
C ILE A 50 -8.15 -11.28 -9.55
N GLU A 51 -9.27 -11.99 -9.74
CA GLU A 51 -10.23 -12.22 -8.66
C GLU A 51 -9.60 -13.15 -7.62
N MET A 52 -9.59 -12.73 -6.35
CA MET A 52 -9.02 -13.52 -5.27
C MET A 52 -9.99 -14.67 -4.92
N PRO A 53 -9.58 -15.94 -5.10
CA PRO A 53 -10.51 -17.07 -5.06
C PRO A 53 -10.84 -17.53 -3.65
N GLU A 54 -9.95 -17.32 -2.69
CA GLU A 54 -10.09 -17.87 -1.35
C GLU A 54 -10.49 -16.82 -0.32
N TYR A 55 -11.28 -17.25 0.66
CA TYR A 55 -11.79 -16.43 1.76
C TYR A 55 -11.84 -17.26 3.04
N THR A 56 -10.95 -16.96 3.99
CA THR A 56 -10.86 -17.64 5.29
C THR A 56 -10.87 -16.60 6.40
N ASP A 57 -11.75 -16.74 7.40
CA ASP A 57 -11.84 -15.84 8.56
C ASP A 57 -11.81 -14.35 8.20
N GLU A 58 -12.66 -13.95 7.24
CA GLU A 58 -12.79 -12.56 6.77
C GLU A 58 -11.59 -12.02 5.97
N VAL A 59 -10.64 -12.90 5.62
CA VAL A 59 -9.46 -12.58 4.82
C VAL A 59 -9.55 -13.21 3.43
N TRP A 60 -9.53 -12.35 2.42
CA TRP A 60 -9.38 -12.74 1.03
C TRP A 60 -7.91 -13.03 0.74
N HIS A 61 -7.60 -14.16 0.12
CA HIS A 61 -6.21 -14.50 -0.19
C HIS A 61 -6.02 -15.20 -1.53
N CYS A 62 -4.81 -15.06 -2.07
CA CYS A 62 -4.34 -15.79 -3.23
C CYS A 62 -2.80 -15.84 -3.23
N TYR A 63 -2.25 -16.74 -4.03
CA TYR A 63 -0.80 -16.86 -4.22
C TYR A 63 -0.43 -16.85 -5.70
N LEU A 64 0.57 -16.04 -6.02
CA LEU A 64 1.12 -15.89 -7.37
C LEU A 64 2.55 -16.48 -7.41
N PRO A 65 2.75 -17.68 -7.98
CA PRO A 65 4.08 -18.29 -8.10
C PRO A 65 5.06 -17.45 -8.93
N GLU A 66 4.58 -16.70 -9.91
CA GLU A 66 5.39 -15.75 -10.69
C GLU A 66 5.55 -14.38 -9.99
N GLY A 67 4.97 -14.21 -8.79
CA GLY A 67 5.14 -13.04 -7.96
C GLY A 67 6.62 -12.80 -7.59
N ARG A 68 7.07 -11.55 -7.68
CA ARG A 68 8.44 -11.14 -7.34
C ARG A 68 8.41 -9.78 -6.63
N PRO A 69 9.48 -9.41 -5.90
CA PRO A 69 9.71 -8.03 -5.50
C PRO A 69 9.62 -7.08 -6.69
N ASP A 70 9.30 -5.81 -6.42
CA ASP A 70 8.99 -4.76 -7.40
C ASP A 70 7.67 -4.91 -8.17
N MET A 71 6.95 -6.03 -8.00
CA MET A 71 5.59 -6.15 -8.53
C MET A 71 4.70 -5.05 -7.95
N VAL A 72 4.05 -4.29 -8.84
CA VAL A 72 3.20 -3.15 -8.49
C VAL A 72 1.74 -3.59 -8.54
N TYR A 73 0.99 -3.27 -7.49
CA TYR A 73 -0.38 -3.74 -7.34
C TYR A 73 -1.29 -2.73 -6.61
N GLY A 74 -2.59 -3.00 -6.66
CA GLY A 74 -3.63 -2.39 -5.83
C GLY A 74 -4.83 -3.31 -5.76
N TYR A 75 -5.88 -2.89 -5.05
CA TYR A 75 -7.11 -3.67 -4.91
C TYR A 75 -8.32 -2.93 -5.46
N ARG A 76 -9.27 -3.68 -6.03
CA ARG A 76 -10.66 -3.24 -6.20
C ARG A 76 -11.54 -4.13 -5.35
N VAL A 77 -12.35 -3.51 -4.50
CA VAL A 77 -13.18 -4.24 -3.53
C VAL A 77 -14.64 -3.94 -3.83
N HIS A 78 -15.39 -5.01 -4.08
CA HIS A 78 -16.81 -4.99 -4.38
C HIS A 78 -17.60 -5.29 -3.12
N GLY A 79 -18.81 -4.75 -3.02
CA GLY A 79 -19.70 -4.92 -1.90
C GLY A 79 -20.88 -3.96 -1.98
N PRO A 80 -21.73 -3.91 -0.94
CA PRO A 80 -22.86 -2.99 -0.90
C PRO A 80 -22.42 -1.51 -0.91
N TYR A 81 -23.12 -0.69 -1.68
CA TYR A 81 -23.05 0.77 -1.54
C TYR A 81 -24.35 1.24 -0.91
N GLU A 82 -24.36 1.28 0.41
CA GLU A 82 -25.47 1.72 1.25
C GLU A 82 -24.92 2.76 2.23
N PRO A 83 -24.67 4.00 1.78
CA PRO A 83 -24.00 5.03 2.58
C PRO A 83 -24.69 5.31 3.93
N GLU A 84 -26.02 5.19 3.97
CA GLU A 84 -26.83 5.35 5.20
C GLU A 84 -26.57 4.26 6.24
N ASN A 85 -26.18 3.06 5.80
CA ASN A 85 -25.77 1.93 6.65
C ASN A 85 -24.24 1.87 6.85
N GLY A 86 -23.50 2.86 6.34
CA GLY A 86 -22.04 2.91 6.42
C GLY A 86 -21.30 2.07 5.38
N HIS A 87 -21.99 1.29 4.54
CA HIS A 87 -21.37 0.52 3.47
C HIS A 87 -21.04 1.41 2.27
N ARG A 88 -19.76 1.52 1.91
CA ARG A 88 -19.27 2.45 0.87
C ARG A 88 -18.35 1.76 -0.14
N PHE A 89 -18.64 0.50 -0.46
CA PHE A 89 -17.86 -0.24 -1.46
C PHE A 89 -18.02 0.38 -2.84
N ASN A 90 -16.91 0.75 -3.47
CA ASN A 90 -16.91 1.27 -4.83
C ASN A 90 -15.68 0.72 -5.57
N ALA A 91 -15.91 -0.34 -6.36
CA ALA A 91 -14.86 -1.02 -7.12
C ALA A 91 -14.23 -0.15 -8.22
N ASN A 92 -14.83 1.00 -8.58
CA ASN A 92 -14.22 1.96 -9.50
C ASN A 92 -13.02 2.68 -8.86
N LYS A 93 -12.94 2.66 -7.52
CA LYS A 93 -11.84 3.27 -6.77
C LYS A 93 -10.76 2.22 -6.51
N LEU A 94 -9.58 2.43 -7.08
CA LEU A 94 -8.40 1.64 -6.78
C LEU A 94 -7.96 1.93 -5.34
N LEU A 95 -7.83 0.88 -4.53
CA LEU A 95 -7.45 0.94 -3.13
C LEU A 95 -5.99 0.54 -2.93
N ILE A 96 -5.36 1.22 -1.97
CA ILE A 96 -4.06 0.84 -1.44
C ILE A 96 -4.27 -0.31 -0.46
N ASP A 97 -3.38 -1.30 -0.50
CA ASP A 97 -3.28 -2.34 0.51
C ASP A 97 -2.93 -1.70 1.86
N PRO A 98 -3.77 -1.82 2.90
CA PRO A 98 -3.49 -1.25 4.21
C PRO A 98 -2.23 -1.83 4.87
N TYR A 99 -1.74 -2.96 4.35
CA TYR A 99 -0.50 -3.62 4.76
C TYR A 99 0.65 -3.39 3.77
N ALA A 100 0.53 -2.48 2.79
CA ALA A 100 1.63 -2.17 1.87
C ALA A 100 2.89 -1.72 2.63
N LYS A 101 4.05 -2.21 2.22
CA LYS A 101 5.35 -1.84 2.82
C LYS A 101 6.08 -0.76 2.02
N GLN A 102 5.64 -0.54 0.78
CA GLN A 102 6.14 0.52 -0.09
C GLN A 102 5.03 0.98 -1.04
N LEU A 103 5.01 2.29 -1.33
CA LEU A 103 4.13 2.91 -2.31
C LEU A 103 4.92 3.40 -3.53
N VAL A 104 4.27 3.41 -4.69
CA VAL A 104 4.81 3.83 -5.98
C VAL A 104 3.95 4.95 -6.54
N GLY A 105 4.61 6.03 -6.96
CA GLY A 105 3.96 7.22 -7.49
C GLY A 105 3.52 8.20 -6.40
N GLN A 106 2.82 9.24 -6.82
CA GLN A 106 2.27 10.27 -5.94
C GLN A 106 0.76 10.34 -6.15
N LEU A 107 0.05 10.70 -5.08
CA LEU A 107 -1.36 11.05 -5.17
C LEU A 107 -1.49 12.29 -6.06
N LYS A 108 -2.34 12.20 -7.09
CA LYS A 108 -2.74 13.32 -7.92
C LYS A 108 -4.17 13.67 -7.58
N TRP A 109 -4.42 14.87 -7.08
CA TRP A 109 -5.77 15.30 -6.75
C TRP A 109 -6.66 15.32 -8.00
N ASP A 110 -7.77 14.60 -7.93
CA ASP A 110 -8.82 14.53 -8.94
C ASP A 110 -10.12 14.10 -8.26
N ASP A 111 -11.27 14.59 -8.74
CA ASP A 111 -12.58 14.24 -8.16
C ASP A 111 -12.90 12.74 -8.31
N ALA A 112 -12.29 12.05 -9.29
CA ALA A 112 -12.42 10.60 -9.44
C ALA A 112 -11.89 9.82 -8.23
N LEU A 113 -11.06 10.42 -7.37
CA LEU A 113 -10.60 9.82 -6.11
C LEU A 113 -11.75 9.59 -5.11
N PHE A 114 -12.86 10.32 -5.23
CA PHE A 114 -13.99 10.20 -4.33
C PHE A 114 -14.94 9.10 -4.77
N GLY A 115 -15.46 8.34 -3.81
CA GLY A 115 -16.47 7.29 -4.02
C GLY A 115 -17.84 7.80 -4.45
N TYR A 116 -18.07 9.11 -4.28
CA TYR A 116 -19.29 9.85 -4.58
C TYR A 116 -18.97 11.04 -5.49
N THR A 117 -19.97 11.56 -6.20
CA THR A 117 -19.77 12.61 -7.17
C THR A 117 -19.70 13.97 -6.48
N ILE A 118 -18.54 14.62 -6.57
CA ILE A 118 -18.34 15.98 -6.05
C ILE A 118 -19.35 16.94 -6.71
N GLY A 119 -20.07 17.70 -5.89
CA GLY A 119 -21.09 18.66 -6.34
C GLY A 119 -22.46 18.05 -6.64
N HIS A 120 -22.65 16.73 -6.46
CA HIS A 120 -23.97 16.11 -6.59
C HIS A 120 -24.94 16.60 -5.49
N GLU A 121 -26.23 16.70 -5.81
CA GLU A 121 -27.26 17.15 -4.86
C GLU A 121 -27.34 16.23 -3.63
N ASP A 122 -27.30 14.92 -3.87
CA ASP A 122 -27.23 13.88 -2.83
C ASP A 122 -25.87 13.76 -2.13
N LYS A 123 -24.88 14.60 -2.46
CA LYS A 123 -23.55 14.66 -1.84
C LYS A 123 -22.88 13.27 -1.75
N ASP A 124 -22.51 12.85 -0.55
CA ASP A 124 -21.81 11.60 -0.26
C ASP A 124 -22.72 10.36 -0.30
N LEU A 125 -24.02 10.53 -0.56
CA LEU A 125 -24.94 9.42 -0.85
C LEU A 125 -24.89 9.01 -2.33
N SER A 126 -24.42 9.89 -3.22
CA SER A 126 -24.23 9.57 -4.64
C SER A 126 -23.13 8.53 -4.86
N PHE A 127 -23.13 7.88 -6.02
CA PHE A 127 -22.14 6.87 -6.41
C PHE A 127 -21.37 7.34 -7.63
N ASP A 128 -20.04 7.45 -7.50
CA ASP A 128 -19.18 7.90 -8.61
C ASP A 128 -18.53 6.71 -9.32
N GLU A 129 -18.79 6.59 -10.62
CA GLU A 129 -18.32 5.46 -11.43
C GLU A 129 -16.95 5.67 -12.09
N ARG A 130 -16.31 6.85 -11.92
CA ARG A 130 -15.04 7.15 -12.57
C ARG A 130 -13.91 6.31 -11.97
N ASP A 131 -13.03 5.82 -12.83
CA ASP A 131 -11.84 5.08 -12.39
C ASP A 131 -10.82 6.01 -11.71
N SER A 132 -10.41 5.66 -10.49
CA SER A 132 -9.40 6.43 -9.74
C SER A 132 -7.96 5.96 -9.99
N ALA A 133 -7.75 4.82 -10.67
CA ALA A 133 -6.43 4.21 -10.83
C ALA A 133 -5.33 5.15 -11.37
N PRO A 134 -5.58 6.10 -12.29
CA PRO A 134 -4.56 7.04 -12.76
C PRO A 134 -4.02 8.01 -11.69
N PHE A 135 -4.76 8.18 -10.59
CA PHE A 135 -4.58 9.23 -9.60
C PHE A 135 -4.10 8.74 -8.23
N VAL A 136 -4.33 7.45 -7.93
CA VAL A 136 -3.93 6.80 -6.68
C VAL A 136 -2.50 6.24 -6.80
N PRO A 137 -1.63 6.36 -5.77
CA PRO A 137 -0.36 5.62 -5.73
C PRO A 137 -0.61 4.11 -5.59
N LYS A 138 0.34 3.30 -6.04
CA LYS A 138 0.19 1.83 -6.05
C LYS A 138 1.05 1.22 -4.96
N CYS A 139 0.71 0.02 -4.53
CA CYS A 139 1.53 -0.77 -3.63
C CYS A 139 2.66 -1.43 -4.41
N ARG A 140 3.76 -1.73 -3.71
CA ARG A 140 4.86 -2.54 -4.24
C ARG A 140 5.20 -3.67 -3.29
N VAL A 141 5.36 -4.85 -3.86
CA VAL A 141 5.94 -6.00 -3.16
C VAL A 141 7.42 -5.71 -2.90
N ILE A 142 7.85 -5.80 -1.64
CA ILE A 142 9.25 -5.61 -1.26
C ILE A 142 9.94 -6.96 -1.02
N ASP A 143 11.27 -6.96 -1.15
CA ASP A 143 12.11 -7.96 -0.50
C ASP A 143 12.35 -7.52 0.95
N PRO A 144 11.91 -8.28 1.97
CA PRO A 144 12.14 -7.91 3.37
C PRO A 144 13.59 -8.13 3.83
N ALA A 145 14.44 -8.79 3.03
CA ALA A 145 15.81 -9.10 3.43
C ALA A 145 16.67 -7.83 3.62
N PHE A 146 17.21 -7.66 4.83
CA PHE A 146 18.19 -6.61 5.14
C PHE A 146 19.22 -7.12 6.15
N THR A 147 20.50 -6.82 5.90
CA THR A 147 21.61 -7.23 6.76
C THR A 147 21.96 -6.13 7.76
N TRP A 148 21.55 -6.30 9.01
CA TRP A 148 21.78 -5.33 10.10
C TRP A 148 23.24 -5.26 10.61
N GLY A 149 24.10 -6.21 10.21
CA GLY A 149 25.51 -6.19 10.58
C GLY A 149 25.74 -6.30 12.09
N ARG A 150 26.35 -5.27 12.70
CA ARG A 150 26.65 -5.21 14.14
C ARG A 150 25.67 -4.35 14.94
N ASP A 151 24.59 -3.89 14.33
CA ASP A 151 23.61 -3.06 15.02
C ASP A 151 23.02 -3.80 16.23
N GLN A 152 22.92 -3.10 17.35
CA GLN A 152 22.36 -3.63 18.59
C GLN A 152 21.41 -2.62 19.19
N LYS A 153 20.28 -3.10 19.70
CA LYS A 153 19.30 -2.28 20.38
C LYS A 153 19.94 -1.63 21.61
N VAL A 154 19.96 -0.30 21.62
CA VAL A 154 20.40 0.48 22.79
C VAL A 154 19.25 0.54 23.80
N GLU A 155 19.36 -0.23 24.89
CA GLU A 155 18.33 -0.29 25.94
C GLU A 155 18.65 0.69 27.09
N THR A 156 18.63 2.00 26.77
CA THR A 156 18.89 3.05 27.76
C THR A 156 17.81 3.01 28.87
N PRO A 157 18.18 2.92 30.16
CA PRO A 157 17.21 2.99 31.26
C PRO A 157 16.37 4.27 31.23
N TRP A 158 15.10 4.18 31.64
CA TRP A 158 14.16 5.31 31.57
C TRP A 158 14.60 6.52 32.42
N ASP A 159 15.21 6.27 33.58
CA ASP A 159 15.75 7.30 34.47
C ASP A 159 17.01 7.99 33.91
N GLN A 160 17.61 7.43 32.85
CA GLN A 160 18.76 7.98 32.13
C GLN A 160 18.40 8.48 30.73
N THR A 161 17.12 8.37 30.34
CA THR A 161 16.65 8.71 28.99
C THR A 161 16.41 10.21 28.86
N ILE A 162 16.99 10.81 27.81
CA ILE A 162 16.66 12.16 27.36
C ILE A 162 16.13 12.05 25.93
N ILE A 163 14.89 12.49 25.71
CA ILE A 163 14.23 12.45 24.40
C ILE A 163 14.54 13.73 23.63
N TYR A 164 14.96 13.58 22.38
CA TYR A 164 15.13 14.68 21.43
C TYR A 164 14.15 14.55 20.28
N GLU A 165 13.11 15.40 20.28
CA GLU A 165 12.15 15.45 19.17
C GLU A 165 12.74 16.23 17.99
N ALA A 166 12.71 15.63 16.81
CA ALA A 166 13.22 16.25 15.59
C ALA A 166 12.37 15.88 14.37
N HIS A 167 12.21 16.84 13.46
CA HIS A 167 11.60 16.60 12.16
C HIS A 167 12.67 16.14 11.16
N VAL A 168 12.53 14.93 10.57
CA VAL A 168 13.49 14.33 9.61
C VAL A 168 13.99 15.35 8.58
N LYS A 169 13.06 16.00 7.86
CA LYS A 169 13.41 17.05 6.90
C LYS A 169 14.06 18.28 7.56
N GLY A 170 13.34 18.94 8.47
CA GLY A 170 13.77 20.21 9.06
C GLY A 170 15.15 20.15 9.73
N PHE A 171 15.49 19.02 10.36
CA PHE A 171 16.72 18.86 11.14
C PHE A 171 17.99 19.10 10.31
N THR A 172 18.02 18.61 9.07
CA THR A 172 19.23 18.69 8.22
C THR A 172 19.05 19.56 6.98
N HIS A 173 17.84 20.06 6.69
CA HIS A 173 17.53 20.72 5.41
C HIS A 173 18.43 21.94 5.10
N LEU A 174 18.75 22.73 6.13
CA LEU A 174 19.62 23.92 6.01
C LEU A 174 21.01 23.69 6.63
N HIS A 175 21.33 22.47 7.05
CA HIS A 175 22.58 22.19 7.74
C HIS A 175 23.76 22.26 6.76
N PRO A 176 24.72 23.19 6.94
CA PRO A 176 25.73 23.48 5.92
C PRO A 176 26.72 22.34 5.73
N ARG A 177 26.96 21.52 6.77
CA ARG A 177 27.85 20.36 6.68
C ARG A 177 27.23 19.15 5.97
N VAL A 178 25.90 19.12 5.80
CA VAL A 178 25.22 18.02 5.11
C VAL A 178 25.37 18.16 3.60
N PRO A 179 25.83 17.12 2.87
CA PRO A 179 25.81 17.10 1.41
C PRO A 179 24.43 17.46 0.90
N LYS A 180 24.36 18.37 -0.08
CA LYS A 180 23.12 19.03 -0.49
C LYS A 180 22.03 18.04 -0.91
N GLU A 181 22.44 16.93 -1.53
CA GLU A 181 21.63 15.82 -2.00
C GLU A 181 21.02 14.96 -0.89
N LEU A 182 21.63 14.94 0.31
CA LEU A 182 21.12 14.18 1.46
C LEU A 182 20.24 15.03 2.38
N ARG A 183 20.33 16.36 2.30
CA ARG A 183 19.62 17.28 3.21
C ARG A 183 18.13 17.00 3.32
N GLY A 184 17.68 16.80 4.55
CA GLY A 184 16.29 16.57 4.88
C GLY A 184 15.77 15.16 4.55
N THR A 185 16.67 14.19 4.39
CA THR A 185 16.34 12.77 4.20
C THR A 185 16.66 11.97 5.48
N VAL A 186 16.17 10.72 5.56
CA VAL A 186 16.52 9.79 6.64
C VAL A 186 18.03 9.53 6.67
N SER A 187 18.66 9.37 5.50
CA SER A 187 20.11 9.13 5.39
C SER A 187 20.95 10.24 6.01
N ALA A 188 20.51 11.50 5.92
CA ALA A 188 21.23 12.62 6.52
C ALA A 188 21.25 12.61 8.05
N LEU A 189 20.37 11.85 8.72
CA LEU A 189 20.35 11.77 10.18
C LEU A 189 21.53 10.94 10.73
N GLY A 190 22.01 9.98 9.94
CA GLY A 190 23.16 9.14 10.29
C GLY A 190 24.45 9.57 9.61
N ASP A 191 24.45 10.71 8.90
CA ASP A 191 25.66 11.20 8.24
C ASP A 191 26.68 11.69 9.28
N HIS A 192 27.90 11.20 9.19
CA HIS A 192 28.95 11.43 10.18
C HIS A 192 29.84 12.65 9.90
N HIS A 193 29.67 13.36 8.76
CA HIS A 193 30.50 14.50 8.31
C HIS A 193 31.95 14.54 8.80
#